data_AF-A0A1J3K7K8-F1
#
_entry.id   AF-A0A1J3K7K8-F1
#
_cell.length_a   1.000
_cell.length_b   1.000
_cell.length_c   1.000
_cell.angle_alpha   90.00
_cell.angle_beta   90.00
_cell.angle_gamma   90.00
#
_symmetry.space_group_name_H-M   'P 1'
#
loop_
_entity.id
_entity.type
_entity.pdbx_description
1 polymer ?
#
loop_
_entity_poly.entity_id
_entity_poly.type
_entity_poly.pdbx_seq_one_letter_code
_entity_poly.pdbx_strand_id
1 'polypeptide(L)'
;PDWSFWGWAEVNIKPWAKSLVAIEEGNKMTQWKHRVAYAYWRGNPYVAPTRRDLLRCNVSAQEDWNTRLYIQDWDRESREGFKNSNLENQCTHRYKIYIEGWAW
;
A
#
# COMPACT_ATOMS: atom_id res chain seq x y z
N PRO A 1 18.40 -0.95 -12.08
CA PRO A 1 16.96 -0.95 -11.75
C PRO A 1 16.61 -2.34 -11.23
N ASP A 2 15.75 -2.41 -10.21
CA ASP A 2 15.28 -3.70 -9.71
C ASP A 2 14.40 -4.42 -10.76
N TRP A 3 14.30 -5.75 -10.67
CA TRP A 3 13.51 -6.56 -11.61
C TRP A 3 12.02 -6.15 -11.62
N SER A 4 11.50 -5.63 -10.51
CA SER A 4 10.13 -5.14 -10.39
C SER A 4 9.80 -4.00 -11.37
N PHE A 5 10.81 -3.29 -11.90
CA PHE A 5 10.58 -2.31 -12.95
C PHE A 5 9.95 -2.95 -14.21
N TRP A 6 10.27 -4.20 -14.53
CA TRP A 6 9.73 -4.91 -15.69
C TRP A 6 8.44 -5.67 -15.39
N GLY A 7 7.95 -5.58 -14.14
CA GLY A 7 6.73 -6.22 -13.67
C GLY A 7 6.94 -7.61 -13.10
N TRP A 8 5.86 -8.15 -12.54
CA TRP A 8 5.78 -9.51 -11.99
C TRP A 8 4.33 -10.00 -12.13
N ALA A 9 4.08 -10.76 -13.19
CA ALA A 9 2.72 -11.11 -13.62
C ALA A 9 2.01 -12.01 -12.58
N GLU A 10 2.75 -12.90 -11.94
CA GLU A 10 2.28 -13.85 -10.93
C GLU A 10 1.65 -13.17 -9.71
N VAL A 11 2.09 -11.94 -9.40
CA VAL A 11 1.55 -11.12 -8.30
C VAL A 11 0.86 -9.84 -8.78
N ASN A 12 0.47 -9.79 -10.07
CA ASN A 12 -0.23 -8.66 -10.69
C ASN A 12 0.52 -7.31 -10.60
N ILE A 13 1.85 -7.32 -10.55
CA ILE A 13 2.65 -6.09 -10.65
C ILE A 13 2.89 -5.80 -12.13
N LYS A 14 2.35 -4.67 -12.61
CA LYS A 14 2.56 -4.20 -13.99
C LYS A 14 4.00 -3.65 -14.13
N PRO A 15 4.58 -3.67 -15.35
CA PRO A 15 5.81 -2.94 -15.62
C PRO A 15 5.67 -1.47 -15.21
N TRP A 16 6.75 -0.87 -14.70
CA TRP A 16 6.74 0.47 -14.11
C TRP A 16 6.11 1.53 -15.00
N ALA A 17 6.39 1.52 -16.31
CA ALA A 17 5.80 2.47 -17.26
C ALA A 17 4.25 2.41 -17.27
N LYS A 18 3.66 1.20 -17.17
CA LYS A 18 2.21 1.03 -17.09
C LYS A 18 1.66 1.37 -15.71
N SER A 19 2.40 1.03 -14.65
CA SER A 19 2.06 1.37 -13.27
C SER A 19 2.01 2.89 -13.05
N LEU A 20 2.97 3.63 -13.60
CA LEU A 20 3.03 5.09 -13.51
C LEU A 20 1.77 5.72 -14.11
N VAL A 21 1.39 5.33 -15.32
CA VAL A 21 0.16 5.83 -15.98
C VAL A 21 -1.08 5.52 -15.14
N ALA A 22 -1.21 4.29 -14.64
CA ALA A 22 -2.35 3.90 -13.80
C ALA A 22 -2.40 4.70 -12.48
N ILE A 23 -1.24 4.95 -11.84
CA ILE A 23 -1.15 5.75 -10.62
C ILE A 23 -1.52 7.20 -10.89
N GLU A 24 -1.06 7.78 -12.02
CA GLU A 24 -1.44 9.14 -12.42
C GLU A 24 -2.94 9.27 -12.66
N GLU A 25 -3.57 8.28 -13.30
CA GLU A 25 -5.03 8.21 -13.48
C GLU A 25 -5.76 8.07 -12.13
N GLY A 26 -5.34 7.14 -11.29
CA GLY A 26 -5.89 6.96 -9.94
C GLY A 26 -5.75 8.22 -9.08
N ASN A 27 -4.65 8.95 -9.22
CA ASN A 27 -4.40 10.21 -8.51
C ASN A 27 -5.37 11.32 -8.92
N LYS A 28 -5.89 11.31 -10.16
CA LYS A 28 -6.89 12.27 -10.65
C LYS A 28 -8.30 12.00 -10.12
N MET A 29 -8.60 10.77 -9.70
CA MET A 29 -9.92 10.37 -9.19
C MET A 29 -10.36 11.14 -7.94
N THR A 30 -9.41 11.66 -7.15
CA THR A 30 -9.71 12.43 -5.95
C THR A 30 -8.76 13.61 -5.79
N GLN A 31 -9.32 14.82 -5.83
CA GLN A 31 -8.56 16.05 -5.56
C GLN A 31 -7.97 16.02 -4.16
N TRP A 32 -6.77 16.57 -4.00
CA TRP A 32 -6.02 16.58 -2.73
C TRP A 32 -6.86 17.00 -1.52
N LYS A 33 -7.64 18.08 -1.63
CA LYS A 33 -8.48 18.62 -0.54
C LYS A 33 -9.51 17.62 -0.02
N HIS A 34 -9.97 16.70 -0.87
CA HIS A 34 -10.98 15.68 -0.55
C HIS A 34 -10.39 14.36 -0.06
N ARG A 35 -9.07 14.21 -0.08
CA ARG A 35 -8.41 13.01 0.45
C ARG A 35 -8.51 12.96 1.96
N VAL A 36 -8.65 11.74 2.48
CA VAL A 36 -8.69 11.45 3.92
C VAL A 36 -7.38 11.92 4.56
N ALA A 37 -7.49 12.72 5.62
CA ALA A 37 -6.36 13.38 6.29
C ALA A 37 -5.63 12.47 7.30
N TYR A 38 -5.57 11.17 7.04
CA TYR A 38 -4.86 10.19 7.85
C TYR A 38 -3.65 9.63 7.09
N ALA A 39 -2.63 9.22 7.84
CA ALA A 39 -1.51 8.48 7.29
C ALA A 39 -1.92 7.03 6.99
N TYR A 40 -1.67 6.57 5.78
CA TYR A 40 -2.14 5.27 5.31
C TYR A 40 -0.98 4.34 5.01
N TRP A 41 -1.14 3.09 5.44
CA TRP A 41 -0.29 1.97 5.04
C TRP A 41 -1.15 0.72 4.82
N ARG A 42 -0.86 -0.04 3.78
CA ARG A 42 -1.37 -1.40 3.60
C ARG A 42 -0.25 -2.28 3.11
N GLY A 43 0.02 -3.37 3.81
CA GLY A 43 1.14 -4.24 3.48
C GLY A 43 1.21 -5.48 4.35
N ASN A 44 2.16 -6.36 4.03
CA ASN A 44 2.40 -7.57 4.79
C ASN A 44 3.32 -7.26 5.99
N PRO A 45 2.84 -7.38 7.25
CA PRO A 45 3.63 -7.10 8.44
C PRO A 45 4.56 -8.26 8.84
N TYR A 46 4.43 -9.43 8.21
CA TYR A 46 5.14 -10.65 8.61
C TYR A 46 6.52 -10.79 7.95
N VAL A 47 6.89 -9.87 7.07
CA VAL A 47 8.19 -9.87 6.36
C VAL A 47 9.31 -9.13 7.10
N ALA A 48 8.98 -8.31 8.11
CA ALA A 48 9.96 -7.57 8.89
C ALA A 48 9.42 -7.20 10.28
N PRO A 49 10.24 -7.28 11.36
CA PRO A 49 9.83 -6.86 12.69
C PRO A 49 9.38 -5.40 12.76
N THR A 50 10.03 -4.50 12.01
CA THR A 50 9.69 -3.07 11.95
C THR A 50 8.27 -2.83 11.42
N ARG A 51 7.82 -3.61 10.43
CA ARG A 51 6.43 -3.54 9.94
C ARG A 51 5.42 -4.06 10.96
N ARG A 52 5.80 -5.05 11.77
CA ARG A 52 4.96 -5.52 12.88
C ARG A 52 4.85 -4.43 13.96
N ASP A 53 5.94 -3.74 14.26
CA ASP A 53 5.94 -2.65 15.24
C ASP A 53 5.12 -1.44 14.75
N LEU A 54 5.13 -1.14 13.45
CA LEU A 54 4.25 -0.12 12.87
C LEU A 54 2.77 -0.35 13.22
N LEU A 55 2.32 -1.61 13.29
CA LEU A 55 0.92 -1.92 13.65
C LEU A 55 0.53 -1.48 15.07
N ARG A 56 1.49 -1.20 15.96
CA ARG A 56 1.20 -0.64 17.30
C ARG A 56 0.65 0.79 17.23
N CYS A 57 0.86 1.48 16.10
CA CYS A 57 0.29 2.80 15.85
C CYS A 57 -1.15 2.75 15.29
N ASN A 58 -1.75 1.56 15.15
CA ASN A 58 -3.13 1.45 14.72
C ASN A 58 -4.09 2.00 15.79
N VAL A 59 -5.30 2.36 15.38
CA VAL A 59 -6.31 2.92 16.29
C VAL A 59 -6.63 1.92 17.40
N SER A 60 -6.62 2.40 18.64
CA SER A 60 -7.00 1.64 19.83
C SER A 60 -8.07 2.40 20.62
N ALA A 61 -8.63 1.78 21.65
CA ALA A 61 -9.57 2.46 22.55
C ALA A 61 -8.91 3.60 23.35
N GLN A 62 -7.57 3.62 23.43
CA GLN A 62 -6.80 4.54 24.27
C GLN A 62 -6.15 5.66 23.46
N GLU A 63 -5.83 5.41 22.18
CA GLU A 63 -5.00 6.29 21.36
C GLU A 63 -5.37 6.19 19.86
N ASP A 64 -5.45 7.35 19.18
CA ASP A 64 -5.55 7.45 17.71
C ASP A 64 -4.38 8.29 17.17
N TRP A 65 -3.39 7.59 16.61
CA TRP A 65 -2.19 8.19 16.00
C TRP A 65 -2.45 8.87 14.65
N ASN A 66 -3.71 9.04 14.24
CA ASN A 66 -4.10 9.51 12.91
C ASN A 66 -3.55 8.61 11.77
N THR A 67 -3.31 7.33 12.06
CA THR A 67 -2.87 6.33 11.08
C THR A 67 -3.98 5.34 10.76
N ARG A 68 -4.00 4.82 9.54
CA ARG A 68 -4.92 3.79 9.06
C ARG A 68 -4.07 2.69 8.43
N LEU A 69 -3.78 1.68 9.23
CA LEU A 69 -2.87 0.59 8.91
C LEU A 69 -3.67 -0.69 8.64
N TYR A 70 -3.47 -1.29 7.48
CA TYR A 70 -4.21 -2.49 7.06
C TYR A 70 -3.25 -3.62 6.70
N ILE A 71 -3.57 -4.82 7.20
CA ILE A 71 -2.80 -6.02 6.85
C ILE A 71 -3.17 -6.44 5.43
N GLN A 72 -2.16 -6.61 4.58
CA GLN A 72 -2.30 -7.27 3.30
C GLN A 72 -2.00 -8.76 3.46
N ASP A 73 -3.07 -9.54 3.45
CA ASP A 73 -3.03 -11.00 3.52
C ASP A 73 -2.65 -11.57 2.15
N TRP A 74 -1.41 -12.02 2.01
CA TRP A 74 -0.89 -12.57 0.76
C TRP A 74 -1.56 -13.89 0.36
N ASP A 75 -1.96 -14.71 1.34
CA ASP A 75 -2.63 -15.97 1.05
C ASP A 75 -4.00 -15.69 0.42
N ARG A 76 -4.73 -14.70 0.95
CA ARG A 76 -5.99 -14.25 0.34
C ARG A 76 -5.78 -13.60 -1.02
N GLU A 77 -4.84 -12.65 -1.14
CA GLU A 77 -4.58 -11.96 -2.41
C GLU A 77 -4.15 -12.93 -3.51
N SER A 78 -3.37 -13.97 -3.19
CA SER A 78 -2.98 -14.99 -4.17
C SER A 78 -4.19 -15.74 -4.76
N ARG A 79 -5.19 -16.06 -3.94
CA ARG A 79 -6.44 -16.69 -4.39
C ARG A 79 -7.32 -15.76 -5.23
N GLU A 80 -7.22 -14.45 -4.98
CA GLU A 80 -8.01 -13.42 -5.67
C GLU A 80 -7.28 -12.80 -6.88
N GLY A 81 -6.04 -13.24 -7.15
CA GLY A 81 -5.19 -12.72 -8.22
C GLY A 81 -4.69 -11.29 -7.98
N PHE A 82 -4.49 -10.92 -6.71
CA PHE A 82 -3.92 -9.63 -6.28
C PHE A 82 -4.69 -8.39 -6.78
N LYS A 83 -5.97 -8.54 -7.14
CA LYS A 83 -6.82 -7.46 -7.65
C LYS A 83 -7.00 -6.32 -6.64
N ASN A 84 -6.90 -6.65 -5.35
CA ASN A 84 -7.06 -5.72 -4.24
C ASN A 84 -5.73 -5.08 -3.79
N SER A 85 -4.63 -5.38 -4.50
CA SER A 85 -3.26 -4.94 -4.17
C SER A 85 -2.76 -3.77 -5.03
N ASN A 86 -3.53 -3.34 -6.02
CA ASN A 86 -3.17 -2.28 -6.98
C ASN A 86 -2.86 -0.94 -6.28
N LEU A 87 -1.75 -0.30 -6.67
CA LEU A 87 -1.30 0.98 -6.09
C LEU A 87 -2.18 2.15 -6.51
N GLU A 88 -2.70 2.13 -7.74
CA GLU A 88 -3.60 3.15 -8.29
C GLU A 88 -4.88 3.33 -7.47
N ASN A 89 -5.33 2.26 -6.80
CA ASN A 89 -6.52 2.27 -5.93
C ASN A 89 -6.24 2.88 -4.55
N GLN A 90 -4.98 3.18 -4.24
CA GLN A 90 -4.57 3.68 -2.93
C GLN A 90 -4.50 5.21 -2.87
N CYS A 91 -4.78 5.95 -3.95
CA CYS A 91 -4.65 7.43 -4.00
C CYS A 91 -5.73 8.21 -3.20
N THR A 92 -6.30 7.63 -2.13
CA THR A 92 -7.44 8.14 -1.36
C THR A 92 -7.06 8.94 -0.10
N HIS A 93 -5.80 8.82 0.36
CA HIS A 93 -5.30 9.44 1.59
C HIS A 93 -4.23 10.50 1.28
N ARG A 94 -4.10 11.51 2.15
CA ARG A 94 -3.11 12.59 1.99
C ARG A 94 -1.68 12.13 2.27
N TYR A 95 -1.50 11.30 3.29
CA TYR A 95 -0.18 10.87 3.73
C TYR A 95 -0.02 9.37 3.49
N LYS A 96 1.12 8.99 2.91
CA LYS A 96 1.48 7.60 2.62
C LYS A 96 2.70 7.23 3.42
N ILE A 97 2.62 6.09 4.10
CA ILE A 97 3.73 5.54 4.87
C ILE A 97 4.46 4.56 3.97
N TYR A 98 5.77 4.71 3.90
CA TYR A 98 6.69 3.70 3.37
C TYR A 98 7.50 3.14 4.54
N ILE A 99 7.76 1.84 4.50
CA ILE A 99 8.55 1.14 5.51
C ILE A 99 9.20 -0.11 4.88
N GLU A 100 10.47 -0.31 5.20
CA GLU A 100 11.29 -1.42 4.69
C GLU A 100 10.69 -2.79 5.06
N GLY A 101 10.96 -3.79 4.21
CA GLY A 101 10.60 -5.19 4.42
C GLY A 101 11.83 -6.05 4.67
N TRP A 102 11.98 -7.15 3.92
CA TRP A 102 13.22 -7.93 3.87
C TRP A 102 14.42 -7.09 3.38
N ALA A 103 14.12 -6.10 2.52
CA ALA A 103 15.01 -5.09 2.01
C ALA A 103 14.21 -3.79 1.80
N TRP A 104 14.78 -2.87 1.02
CA TRP A 104 14.15 -1.61 0.61
C TRP A 104 12.76 -1.80 -0.03
#